data_AF-A0A971K1Z6-F1
#
_entry.id   AF-A0A971K1Z6-F1
#
_cell.length_a   1.000
_cell.length_b   1.000
_cell.length_c   1.000
_cell.angle_alpha   90.00
_cell.angle_beta   90.00
_cell.angle_gamma   90.00
#
_symmetry.space_group_name_H-M   'P 1'
#
loop_
_entity.id
_entity.type
_entity.pdbx_description
1 polymer ?
#
loop_
_entity_poly.entity_id
_entity_poly.type
_entity_poly.pdbx_seq_one_letter_code
_entity_poly.pdbx_strand_id
1 'polypeptide(L)'
;LLTLLFTSCNADASAGLFKQLADAKKPVEIRYRQIIGKDGTDLYFLTNDGIYIYKTDGNTTTTVRENKKGHPVYEAYLDTTNDLIIYLINEDDNAVVYRWNLNNNEDEKMKNVSSLKLDEIKIKHLLPNGGIVVQGKKSSKDAFSIITHNYSTDTSGSEVVFDDLDGYGIDSILFMSGKQQDPAEFIISFVKGKSFKHYYNTQANEVSLASSLAGFSVIGANLYLITRDGNLYGSAIPSGSTTPTLMKKLSKEFPSNAFIYGVSSGTDTHLITKTTTANEALFVVSIDNTNAVDTTVVSTGYASQMSNVNIVSAFEKATGKLLIATEKNGMFDITITDAATGEGSSAGPEDYTL
;
A
#
# COMPACT_ATOMS: atom_id res chain seq x y z
N LEU A 1 -54.21 -6.81 26.50
CA LEU A 1 -53.12 -5.97 25.94
C LEU A 1 -51.77 -6.53 26.42
N LEU A 2 -51.30 -7.66 25.89
CA LEU A 2 -49.92 -8.14 26.08
C LEU A 2 -49.62 -9.35 25.17
N THR A 3 -49.70 -9.18 23.85
CA THR A 3 -49.40 -10.29 22.91
C THR A 3 -48.89 -9.82 21.55
N LEU A 4 -48.09 -8.75 21.52
CA LEU A 4 -47.55 -8.18 20.28
C LEU A 4 -46.21 -7.45 20.50
N LEU A 5 -45.26 -8.08 21.19
CA LEU A 5 -43.95 -7.47 21.53
C LEU A 5 -42.73 -8.39 21.38
N PHE A 6 -42.85 -9.53 20.68
CA PHE A 6 -41.73 -10.46 20.50
C PHE A 6 -41.35 -10.76 19.03
N THR A 7 -41.92 -10.06 18.05
CA THR A 7 -41.63 -10.32 16.62
C THR A 7 -40.84 -9.22 15.91
N SER A 8 -40.51 -8.09 16.55
CA SER A 8 -39.75 -7.01 15.90
C SER A 8 -38.23 -7.00 16.18
N CYS A 9 -37.71 -7.86 17.06
CA CYS A 9 -36.28 -7.85 17.42
C CYS A 9 -35.40 -8.86 16.63
N ASN A 10 -36.01 -9.78 15.87
CA ASN A 10 -35.27 -10.86 15.19
C ASN A 10 -35.14 -10.69 13.67
N ALA A 11 -35.82 -9.71 13.06
CA ALA A 11 -35.68 -9.47 11.62
C ALA A 11 -34.35 -8.78 11.26
N ASP A 12 -33.81 -7.94 12.15
CA ASP A 12 -32.61 -7.13 11.88
C ASP A 12 -31.31 -7.93 12.10
N ALA A 13 -31.24 -8.70 13.20
CA ALA A 13 -30.10 -9.57 13.48
C ALA A 13 -29.95 -10.71 12.45
N SER A 14 -31.08 -11.25 11.95
CA SER A 14 -31.05 -12.29 10.93
C SER A 14 -30.69 -11.73 9.55
N ALA A 15 -31.21 -10.56 9.16
CA ALA A 15 -30.78 -9.88 7.93
C ALA A 15 -29.28 -9.56 7.93
N GLY A 16 -28.73 -9.15 9.08
CA GLY A 16 -27.28 -8.96 9.25
C GLY A 16 -26.47 -10.25 9.13
N LEU A 17 -26.95 -11.36 9.70
CA LEU A 17 -26.29 -12.67 9.62
C LEU A 17 -26.37 -13.30 8.22
N PHE A 18 -27.51 -13.15 7.53
CA PHE A 18 -27.68 -13.61 6.15
C PHE A 18 -26.89 -12.75 5.16
N LYS A 19 -26.76 -11.44 5.40
CA LYS A 19 -25.85 -10.57 4.66
C LYS A 19 -24.38 -10.95 4.91
N GLN A 20 -24.00 -11.29 6.15
CA GLN A 20 -22.66 -11.81 6.45
C GLN A 20 -22.35 -13.12 5.71
N LEU A 21 -23.31 -14.05 5.63
CA LEU A 21 -23.17 -15.29 4.86
C LEU A 21 -23.19 -15.07 3.34
N ALA A 22 -23.95 -14.08 2.86
CA ALA A 22 -24.02 -13.73 1.43
C ALA A 22 -22.80 -12.93 0.95
N ASP A 23 -22.26 -12.04 1.78
CA ASP A 23 -21.07 -11.22 1.51
C ASP A 23 -19.77 -11.96 1.86
N ALA A 24 -19.83 -13.08 2.58
CA ALA A 24 -18.70 -13.99 2.77
C ALA A 24 -18.41 -14.72 1.45
N LYS A 25 -17.78 -14.03 0.51
CA LYS A 25 -17.13 -14.68 -0.64
C LYS A 25 -16.21 -15.76 -0.11
N LYS A 26 -16.31 -16.96 -0.68
CA LYS A 26 -15.41 -18.09 -0.36
C LYS A 26 -13.97 -17.56 -0.40
N PRO A 27 -13.15 -17.82 0.64
CA PRO A 27 -11.73 -17.49 0.59
C PRO A 27 -11.15 -18.07 -0.69
N VAL A 28 -10.50 -17.24 -1.48
CA VAL A 28 -9.64 -17.71 -2.57
C VAL A 28 -8.47 -18.43 -1.91
N GLU A 29 -8.05 -19.59 -2.43
CA GLU A 29 -6.90 -20.33 -1.86
C GLU A 29 -5.62 -19.48 -1.88
N ILE A 30 -5.54 -18.57 -2.86
CA ILE A 30 -4.44 -17.62 -3.03
C ILE A 30 -4.51 -16.50 -1.99
N ARG A 31 -3.38 -16.28 -1.32
CA ARG A 31 -3.19 -15.10 -0.47
C ARG A 31 -2.34 -14.05 -1.13
N TYR A 32 -2.95 -12.95 -1.57
CA TYR A 32 -2.25 -11.86 -2.22
C TYR A 32 -1.51 -11.00 -1.20
N ARG A 33 -0.38 -10.45 -1.63
CA ARG A 33 0.46 -9.55 -0.83
C ARG A 33 0.73 -8.22 -1.52
N GLN A 34 0.91 -8.23 -2.84
CA GLN A 34 1.29 -7.03 -3.59
C GLN A 34 0.87 -7.16 -5.06
N ILE A 35 0.36 -6.07 -5.65
CA ILE A 35 0.38 -5.89 -7.10
C ILE A 35 1.75 -5.34 -7.46
N ILE A 36 2.55 -6.10 -8.20
CA ILE A 36 3.95 -5.76 -8.51
C ILE A 36 4.01 -4.76 -9.67
N GLY A 37 3.14 -4.94 -10.68
CA GLY A 37 3.04 -4.03 -11.81
C GLY A 37 2.45 -4.66 -13.06
N LYS A 38 2.50 -3.91 -14.16
CA LYS A 38 2.08 -4.37 -15.48
C LYS A 38 3.20 -4.22 -16.49
N ASP A 39 3.26 -5.18 -17.40
CA ASP A 39 4.00 -5.04 -18.65
C ASP A 39 3.01 -5.22 -19.81
N GLY A 40 2.77 -4.14 -20.55
CA GLY A 40 1.65 -4.09 -21.49
C GLY A 40 0.31 -4.45 -20.82
N THR A 41 -0.29 -5.56 -21.26
CA THR A 41 -1.55 -6.11 -20.72
C THR A 41 -1.35 -7.13 -19.61
N ASP A 42 -0.13 -7.60 -19.38
CA ASP A 42 0.15 -8.65 -18.42
C ASP A 42 0.31 -8.08 -17.01
N LEU A 43 -0.28 -8.74 -16.03
CA LEU A 43 -0.31 -8.29 -14.64
C LEU A 43 0.57 -9.18 -13.77
N TYR A 44 1.54 -8.58 -13.08
CA TYR A 44 2.41 -9.27 -12.14
C TYR A 44 1.99 -9.00 -10.70
N PHE A 45 1.97 -10.07 -9.89
CA PHE A 45 1.58 -9.98 -8.49
C PHE A 45 2.31 -10.99 -7.61
N LEU A 46 2.46 -10.62 -6.34
CA LEU A 46 3.08 -11.43 -5.29
C LEU A 46 1.98 -12.05 -4.42
N THR A 47 2.13 -13.35 -4.17
CA THR A 47 1.29 -14.12 -3.24
C THR A 47 2.16 -14.72 -2.12
N ASN A 48 1.55 -15.46 -1.20
CA ASN A 48 2.29 -16.26 -0.22
C ASN A 48 3.09 -17.41 -0.85
N ASP A 49 2.79 -17.80 -2.08
CA ASP A 49 3.39 -18.96 -2.75
C ASP A 49 4.49 -18.57 -3.75
N GLY A 50 4.52 -17.31 -4.18
CA GLY A 50 5.52 -16.82 -5.12
C GLY A 50 5.04 -15.63 -5.94
N ILE A 51 5.74 -15.41 -7.05
CA ILE A 51 5.45 -14.36 -8.03
C ILE A 51 4.75 -14.98 -9.22
N TYR A 52 3.66 -14.35 -9.63
CA TYR A 52 2.77 -14.83 -10.70
C TYR A 52 2.54 -13.73 -11.72
N ILE A 53 2.24 -14.17 -12.95
CA ILE A 53 1.81 -13.33 -14.05
C ILE A 53 0.43 -13.79 -14.51
N TYR A 54 -0.49 -12.86 -14.67
CA TYR A 54 -1.74 -13.06 -15.37
C TYR A 54 -1.63 -12.50 -16.78
N LYS A 55 -1.78 -13.38 -17.77
CA LYS A 55 -1.75 -13.03 -19.19
C LYS A 55 -3.16 -12.81 -19.71
N THR A 56 -3.44 -11.58 -20.13
CA THR A 56 -4.78 -11.19 -20.60
C THR A 56 -5.17 -11.89 -21.90
N ASP A 57 -4.21 -12.15 -22.80
CA ASP A 57 -4.47 -12.75 -24.11
C ASP A 57 -4.89 -14.24 -24.06
N GLY A 58 -4.89 -14.85 -22.88
CA GLY A 58 -5.36 -16.22 -22.68
C GLY A 58 -6.21 -16.42 -21.42
N ASN A 59 -6.45 -15.37 -20.63
CA ASN A 59 -7.00 -15.45 -19.27
C ASN A 59 -6.30 -16.53 -18.42
N THR A 60 -4.97 -16.58 -18.48
CA THR A 60 -4.18 -17.60 -17.78
C THR A 60 -3.26 -16.96 -16.74
N THR A 61 -3.30 -17.50 -15.52
CA THR A 61 -2.28 -17.23 -14.50
C THR A 61 -1.19 -18.28 -14.60
N THR A 62 0.07 -17.86 -14.64
CA THR A 62 1.23 -18.76 -14.61
C THR A 62 2.23 -18.31 -13.56
N THR A 63 2.92 -19.27 -12.96
CA THR A 63 3.99 -18.97 -12.01
C THR A 63 5.20 -18.41 -12.74
N VAL A 64 5.69 -17.26 -12.27
CA VAL A 64 6.99 -16.73 -12.71
C VAL A 64 8.09 -17.30 -11.83
N ARG A 65 7.89 -17.28 -10.51
CA ARG A 65 8.87 -17.78 -9.54
C ARG A 65 8.19 -18.25 -8.25
N GLU A 66 8.29 -19.54 -7.97
CA GLU A 66 7.79 -20.13 -6.73
C GLU A 66 8.66 -19.76 -5.51
N ASN A 67 8.07 -19.81 -4.33
CA ASN A 67 8.80 -19.73 -3.08
C ASN A 67 9.58 -21.03 -2.81
N LYS A 68 10.88 -20.89 -2.55
CA LYS A 68 11.71 -21.99 -2.07
C LYS A 68 11.51 -22.13 -0.55
N LYS A 69 11.54 -23.37 -0.04
CA LYS A 69 11.41 -23.65 1.39
C LYS A 69 12.48 -22.87 2.17
N GLY A 70 12.05 -22.09 3.17
CA GLY A 70 12.95 -21.26 3.99
C GLY A 70 13.32 -19.91 3.35
N HIS A 71 12.96 -19.66 2.09
CA HIS A 71 13.33 -18.46 1.34
C HIS A 71 12.13 -17.85 0.58
N PRO A 72 11.05 -17.46 1.30
CA PRO A 72 9.90 -16.84 0.66
C PRO A 72 10.26 -15.43 0.16
N VAL A 73 9.69 -15.04 -0.99
CA VAL A 73 9.74 -13.64 -1.46
C VAL A 73 8.93 -12.78 -0.50
N TYR A 74 9.52 -11.69 -0.02
CA TYR A 74 8.83 -10.74 0.85
C TYR A 74 8.25 -9.55 0.08
N GLU A 75 9.02 -9.02 -0.86
CA GLU A 75 8.75 -7.80 -1.61
C GLU A 75 9.28 -7.99 -3.03
N ALA A 76 8.63 -7.36 -4.00
CA ALA A 76 9.04 -7.44 -5.40
C ALA A 76 8.79 -6.13 -6.15
N TYR A 77 9.54 -5.94 -7.23
CA TYR A 77 9.45 -4.83 -8.17
C TYR A 77 9.59 -5.37 -9.60
N LEU A 78 8.77 -4.84 -10.52
CA LEU A 78 8.83 -5.16 -11.95
C LEU A 78 9.57 -4.04 -12.67
N ASP A 79 10.75 -4.35 -13.19
CA ASP A 79 11.53 -3.47 -14.07
C ASP A 79 11.23 -3.83 -15.52
N THR A 80 10.18 -3.22 -16.05
CA THR A 80 9.75 -3.42 -17.45
C THR A 80 10.74 -2.86 -18.46
N THR A 81 11.66 -1.99 -18.04
CA THR A 81 12.66 -1.42 -18.97
C THR A 81 13.74 -2.46 -19.31
N ASN A 82 14.02 -3.37 -18.38
CA ASN A 82 15.09 -4.35 -18.50
C ASN A 82 14.60 -5.81 -18.52
N ASP A 83 13.28 -6.04 -18.58
CA ASP A 83 12.65 -7.36 -18.48
C ASP A 83 13.05 -8.13 -17.21
N LEU A 84 13.14 -7.43 -16.07
CA LEU A 84 13.54 -8.02 -14.80
C LEU A 84 12.42 -7.97 -13.76
N ILE A 85 12.37 -8.99 -12.92
CA ILE A 85 11.71 -8.91 -11.62
C ILE A 85 12.78 -8.88 -10.54
N ILE A 86 12.75 -7.83 -9.74
CA ILE A 86 13.61 -7.70 -8.58
C ILE A 86 12.83 -8.15 -7.36
N TYR A 87 13.44 -8.94 -6.50
CA TYR A 87 12.75 -9.47 -5.33
C TYR A 87 13.66 -9.62 -4.12
N LEU A 88 13.07 -9.48 -2.94
CA LEU A 88 13.75 -9.58 -1.65
C LEU A 88 13.40 -10.91 -0.98
N ILE A 89 14.42 -11.64 -0.51
CA ILE A 89 14.29 -12.82 0.35
C ILE A 89 15.17 -12.66 1.59
N ASN A 90 14.99 -13.55 2.57
CA ASN A 90 15.93 -13.72 3.66
C ASN A 90 16.78 -14.97 3.42
N GLU A 91 18.09 -14.83 3.57
CA GLU A 91 19.08 -15.90 3.57
C GLU A 91 19.91 -15.78 4.85
N ASP A 92 19.91 -16.83 5.68
CA ASP A 92 20.72 -16.89 6.91
C ASP A 92 20.60 -15.62 7.77
N ASP A 93 19.35 -15.23 8.07
CA ASP A 93 18.97 -14.01 8.82
C ASP A 93 19.33 -12.66 8.15
N ASN A 94 19.79 -12.66 6.90
CA ASN A 94 20.09 -11.46 6.13
C ASN A 94 19.11 -11.28 4.97
N ALA A 95 18.62 -10.07 4.80
CA ALA A 95 17.83 -9.72 3.62
C ALA A 95 18.75 -9.59 2.40
N VAL A 96 18.36 -10.25 1.30
CA VAL A 96 19.13 -10.33 0.05
C VAL A 96 18.22 -10.05 -1.12
N VAL A 97 18.72 -9.22 -2.06
CA VAL A 97 18.02 -8.89 -3.30
C VAL A 97 18.52 -9.80 -4.42
N TYR A 98 17.57 -10.31 -5.21
CA TYR A 98 17.82 -11.08 -6.42
C TYR A 98 17.15 -10.39 -7.61
N ARG A 99 17.71 -10.64 -8.79
CA ARG A 99 17.09 -10.33 -10.07
C ARG A 99 16.68 -11.63 -10.75
N TRP A 100 15.46 -11.64 -11.28
CA TRP A 100 14.92 -12.69 -12.14
C TRP A 100 14.78 -12.14 -13.54
N ASN A 101 15.45 -12.77 -14.51
CA ASN A 101 15.35 -12.36 -15.90
C ASN A 101 14.19 -13.09 -16.58
N LEU A 102 13.22 -12.32 -17.08
CA LEU A 102 11.99 -12.84 -17.69
C LEU A 102 12.23 -13.57 -19.03
N ASN A 103 13.36 -13.31 -19.69
CA ASN A 103 13.68 -13.88 -21.00
C ASN A 103 14.34 -15.26 -20.91
N ASN A 104 15.08 -15.55 -19.83
CA ASN A 104 15.81 -16.82 -19.68
C ASN A 104 15.49 -17.60 -18.39
N ASN A 105 14.67 -17.06 -17.49
CA ASN A 105 14.24 -17.68 -16.24
C ASN A 105 15.39 -18.02 -15.28
N GLU A 106 16.39 -17.14 -15.19
CA GLU A 106 17.53 -17.30 -14.29
C GLU A 106 17.43 -16.35 -13.07
N ASP A 107 17.77 -16.87 -11.89
CA ASP A 107 17.96 -16.10 -10.67
C ASP A 107 19.43 -15.70 -10.48
N GLU A 108 19.66 -14.39 -10.32
CA GLU A 108 20.99 -13.89 -9.99
C GLU A 108 20.93 -13.05 -8.72
N LYS A 109 21.80 -13.39 -7.77
CA LYS A 109 21.97 -12.61 -6.55
C LYS A 109 22.60 -11.27 -6.91
N MET A 110 21.98 -10.18 -6.48
CA MET A 110 22.50 -8.84 -6.70
C MET A 110 23.87 -8.72 -6.00
N LYS A 111 24.87 -8.17 -6.69
CA LYS A 111 26.17 -7.91 -6.06
C LYS A 111 26.01 -6.86 -4.98
N ASN A 112 26.88 -6.93 -3.96
CA ASN A 112 26.87 -6.01 -2.83
C ASN A 112 26.70 -4.55 -3.30
N VAL A 113 25.81 -3.83 -2.62
CA VAL A 113 25.56 -2.41 -2.84
C VAL A 113 26.82 -1.64 -2.41
N SER A 114 27.77 -1.46 -3.33
CA SER A 114 29.20 -1.28 -3.03
C SER A 114 29.67 0.18 -3.07
N SER A 115 28.76 1.14 -2.95
CA SER A 115 29.09 2.57 -3.09
C SER A 115 28.27 3.47 -2.15
N LEU A 116 28.17 3.10 -0.89
CA LEU A 116 27.23 3.72 0.04
C LEU A 116 27.94 4.64 1.03
N LYS A 117 27.27 5.73 1.39
CA LYS A 117 27.71 6.68 2.44
C LYS A 117 27.61 6.10 3.86
N LEU A 118 27.24 4.82 3.98
CA LEU A 118 27.06 4.09 5.22
C LEU A 118 28.02 2.90 5.29
N ASP A 119 28.43 2.55 6.51
CA ASP A 119 29.17 1.33 6.83
C ASP A 119 28.23 0.25 7.39
N GLU A 120 28.68 -1.01 7.47
CA GLU A 120 27.97 -2.13 8.12
C GLU A 120 26.52 -2.35 7.62
N ILE A 121 26.37 -2.32 6.30
CA ILE A 121 25.07 -2.16 5.65
C ILE A 121 24.25 -3.44 5.70
N LYS A 122 22.97 -3.30 6.05
CA LYS A 122 21.95 -4.34 6.04
C LYS A 122 20.75 -3.88 5.23
N ILE A 123 20.33 -4.69 4.28
CA ILE A 123 19.09 -4.45 3.52
C ILE A 123 17.90 -4.63 4.47
N LYS A 124 16.89 -3.76 4.32
CA LYS A 124 15.67 -3.78 5.12
C LYS A 124 14.42 -3.96 4.27
N HIS A 125 14.33 -3.25 3.16
CA HIS A 125 13.19 -3.30 2.26
C HIS A 125 13.62 -3.12 0.80
N LEU A 126 12.87 -3.77 -0.09
CA LEU A 126 12.76 -3.46 -1.51
C LEU A 126 11.44 -2.72 -1.72
N LEU A 127 11.53 -1.49 -2.22
CA LEU A 127 10.39 -0.64 -2.47
C LEU A 127 9.70 -1.02 -3.79
N PRO A 128 8.37 -0.80 -3.94
CA PRO A 128 7.64 -1.07 -5.17
C PRO A 128 8.09 -0.29 -6.42
N ASN A 129 8.98 0.69 -6.26
CA ASN A 129 9.64 1.43 -7.35
C ASN A 129 11.10 1.00 -7.58
N GLY A 130 11.54 -0.11 -6.98
CA GLY A 130 12.92 -0.61 -7.09
C GLY A 130 13.94 0.11 -6.22
N GLY A 131 13.52 1.03 -5.33
CA GLY A 131 14.43 1.56 -4.30
C GLY A 131 14.80 0.50 -3.27
N ILE A 132 16.04 0.49 -2.79
CA ILE A 132 16.49 -0.40 -1.71
C ILE A 132 16.68 0.44 -0.45
N VAL A 133 15.97 0.08 0.61
CA VAL A 133 16.16 0.67 1.94
C VAL A 133 17.19 -0.14 2.69
N VAL A 134 18.22 0.54 3.17
CA VAL A 134 19.28 -0.06 3.97
C VAL A 134 19.40 0.64 5.32
N GLN A 135 19.84 -0.12 6.31
CA GLN A 135 20.33 0.39 7.59
C GLN A 135 21.84 0.18 7.64
N GLY A 136 22.57 1.16 8.17
CA GLY A 136 24.00 1.05 8.40
C GLY A 136 24.44 2.05 9.44
N LYS A 137 25.74 2.39 9.43
CA LYS A 137 26.32 3.40 10.31
C LYS A 137 26.86 4.57 9.51
N LYS A 138 26.64 5.78 10.01
CA LYS A 138 27.33 6.99 9.57
C LYS A 138 28.02 7.63 10.77
N SER A 139 29.34 7.75 10.72
CA SER A 139 30.13 8.28 11.84
C SER A 139 29.80 7.55 13.17
N SER A 140 29.72 6.22 13.11
CA SER A 140 29.41 5.31 14.24
C SER A 140 27.99 5.39 14.82
N LYS A 141 27.08 6.17 14.23
CA LYS A 141 25.66 6.25 14.64
C LYS A 141 24.77 5.50 13.65
N ASP A 142 23.65 4.97 14.14
CA ASP A 142 22.67 4.32 13.25
C ASP A 142 22.11 5.33 12.26
N ALA A 143 22.09 4.93 10.99
CA ALA A 143 21.55 5.71 9.89
C ALA A 143 20.86 4.79 8.88
N PHE A 144 20.00 5.38 8.07
CA PHE A 144 19.30 4.68 7.00
C PHE A 144 19.60 5.36 5.67
N SER A 145 19.51 4.61 4.58
CA SER A 145 19.57 5.17 3.24
C SER A 145 18.54 4.51 2.34
N ILE A 146 18.05 5.28 1.37
CA ILE A 146 17.31 4.75 0.22
C ILE A 146 18.19 4.90 -1.00
N ILE A 147 18.40 3.80 -1.71
CA ILE A 147 19.32 3.70 -2.84
C ILE A 147 18.52 3.30 -4.07
N THR A 148 18.59 4.12 -5.11
CA THR A 148 18.18 3.68 -6.44
C THR A 148 19.24 2.75 -7.00
N HIS A 149 18.86 1.66 -7.66
CA HIS A 149 19.81 0.72 -8.25
C HIS A 149 19.57 0.60 -9.76
N ASN A 150 20.64 0.47 -10.54
CA ASN A 150 20.53 0.04 -11.92
C ASN A 150 20.67 -1.48 -11.97
N TYR A 151 19.55 -2.16 -12.17
CA TYR A 151 19.49 -3.62 -12.14
C TYR A 151 20.04 -4.30 -13.39
N SER A 152 20.14 -3.58 -14.52
CA SER A 152 20.74 -4.11 -15.76
C SER A 152 22.25 -4.27 -15.63
N THR A 153 22.94 -3.23 -15.15
CA THR A 153 24.40 -3.21 -14.97
C THR A 153 24.84 -3.67 -13.59
N ASP A 154 23.89 -3.89 -12.68
CA ASP A 154 24.12 -4.24 -11.27
C ASP A 154 25.02 -3.22 -10.55
N THR A 155 24.62 -1.95 -10.61
CA THR A 155 25.38 -0.83 -10.02
C THR A 155 24.47 0.11 -9.25
N SER A 156 24.90 0.56 -8.07
CA SER A 156 24.16 1.56 -7.29
C SER A 156 24.03 2.88 -8.05
N GLY A 157 22.89 3.54 -7.90
CA GLY A 157 22.60 4.87 -8.42
C GLY A 157 22.65 5.93 -7.31
N SER A 158 21.68 6.83 -7.32
CA SER A 158 21.50 7.86 -6.30
C SER A 158 21.22 7.30 -4.90
N GLU A 159 21.69 8.00 -3.88
CA GLU A 159 21.51 7.64 -2.46
C GLU A 159 21.01 8.85 -1.66
N VAL A 160 19.87 8.66 -1.00
CA VAL A 160 19.34 9.56 0.03
C VAL A 160 19.66 8.96 1.38
N VAL A 161 20.46 9.67 2.18
CA VAL A 161 20.82 9.26 3.55
C VAL A 161 19.85 9.92 4.53
N PHE A 162 19.61 9.28 5.67
CA PHE A 162 18.88 9.77 6.82
C PHE A 162 19.75 9.51 8.06
N ASP A 163 20.50 10.51 8.51
CA ASP A 163 21.58 10.34 9.48
C ASP A 163 21.27 10.76 10.92
N ASP A 164 20.18 11.49 11.15
CA ASP A 164 19.69 11.81 12.50
C ASP A 164 18.72 10.73 13.02
N LEU A 165 19.13 9.46 12.92
CA LEU A 165 18.30 8.28 13.24
C LEU A 165 18.94 7.33 14.24
N ASP A 166 19.87 7.83 15.07
CA ASP A 166 20.57 7.03 16.06
C ASP A 166 19.60 6.40 17.08
N GLY A 167 19.54 5.07 17.12
CA GLY A 167 18.60 4.29 17.92
C GLY A 167 17.13 4.34 17.47
N TYR A 168 16.84 4.85 16.26
CA TYR A 168 15.53 4.72 15.63
C TYR A 168 15.42 3.40 14.84
N GLY A 169 14.22 2.82 14.82
CA GLY A 169 13.84 1.76 13.87
C GLY A 169 12.84 2.28 12.83
N ILE A 170 12.62 1.52 11.76
CA ILE A 170 11.53 1.79 10.81
C ILE A 170 10.19 1.46 11.47
N ASP A 171 9.25 2.41 11.51
CA ASP A 171 7.85 2.17 11.91
C ASP A 171 6.99 1.76 10.72
N SER A 172 7.17 2.44 9.59
CA SER A 172 6.42 2.16 8.36
C SER A 172 7.08 2.77 7.13
N ILE A 173 6.82 2.17 5.96
CA ILE A 173 7.07 2.77 4.65
C ILE A 173 5.73 2.76 3.93
N LEU A 174 5.16 3.95 3.79
CA LEU A 174 3.84 4.16 3.21
C LEU A 174 4.01 4.50 1.74
N PHE A 175 3.18 3.92 0.88
CA PHE A 175 3.04 4.33 -0.51
C PHE A 175 1.60 4.78 -0.75
N MET A 176 1.42 5.73 -1.66
CA MET A 176 0.09 6.18 -2.02
C MET A 176 -0.67 5.08 -2.78
N SER A 177 -1.85 4.71 -2.29
CA SER A 177 -2.64 3.64 -2.93
C SER A 177 -2.95 3.96 -4.38
N GLY A 178 -2.76 2.99 -5.26
CA GLY A 178 -2.99 3.15 -6.69
C GLY A 178 -1.80 3.71 -7.47
N LYS A 179 -0.81 4.32 -6.81
CA LYS A 179 0.32 5.01 -7.47
C LYS A 179 1.69 4.57 -6.95
N GLN A 180 1.88 3.28 -6.63
CA GLN A 180 3.12 2.82 -5.99
C GLN A 180 4.31 2.60 -6.94
N GLN A 181 4.14 2.73 -8.27
CA GLN A 181 5.16 2.26 -9.23
C GLN A 181 5.91 3.38 -9.97
N ASP A 182 5.26 4.45 -10.47
CA ASP A 182 6.01 5.55 -11.15
C ASP A 182 5.23 6.88 -11.33
N PRO A 183 5.75 8.04 -10.88
CA PRO A 183 6.74 8.17 -9.81
C PRO A 183 6.09 7.80 -8.49
N ALA A 184 6.68 6.84 -7.77
CA ALA A 184 6.13 6.42 -6.50
C ALA A 184 6.38 7.48 -5.43
N GLU A 185 5.30 8.08 -4.93
CA GLU A 185 5.35 8.90 -3.73
C GLU A 185 5.33 7.99 -2.50
N PHE A 186 6.19 8.30 -1.53
CA PHE A 186 6.27 7.54 -0.30
C PHE A 186 6.58 8.42 0.92
N ILE A 187 6.17 7.92 2.09
CA ILE A 187 6.61 8.43 3.38
C ILE A 187 7.30 7.31 4.13
N ILE A 188 8.56 7.52 4.49
CA ILE A 188 9.27 6.64 5.42
C ILE A 188 9.18 7.22 6.84
N SER A 189 8.73 6.39 7.77
CA SER A 189 8.53 6.74 9.17
C SER A 189 9.47 5.95 10.05
N PHE A 190 10.09 6.64 11.01
CA PHE A 190 10.99 6.07 11.99
C PHE A 190 10.47 6.31 13.41
N VAL A 191 10.75 5.37 14.31
CA VAL A 191 10.32 5.43 15.71
C VAL A 191 11.45 5.13 16.69
N LYS A 192 11.50 5.90 17.78
CA LYS A 192 12.34 5.67 18.96
C LYS A 192 11.51 5.92 20.22
N GLY A 193 11.05 4.83 20.86
CA GLY A 193 10.11 4.92 21.97
C GLY A 193 8.77 5.53 21.52
N LYS A 194 8.49 6.77 21.94
CA LYS A 194 7.31 7.56 21.52
C LYS A 194 7.64 8.70 20.56
N SER A 195 8.90 8.82 20.13
CA SER A 195 9.34 9.86 19.21
C SER A 195 9.25 9.33 17.78
N PHE A 196 8.66 10.11 16.89
CA PHE A 196 8.49 9.76 15.48
C PHE A 196 9.21 10.78 14.59
N LYS A 197 9.72 10.29 13.47
CA LYS A 197 10.27 11.11 12.37
C LYS A 197 9.73 10.61 11.05
N HIS A 198 9.23 11.51 10.22
CA HIS A 198 8.61 11.17 8.95
C HIS A 198 9.26 11.97 7.83
N TYR A 199 9.55 11.32 6.72
CA TYR A 199 10.18 11.95 5.57
C TYR A 199 9.43 11.62 4.29
N TYR A 200 9.06 12.65 3.56
CA TYR A 200 8.36 12.54 2.28
C TYR A 200 9.35 12.49 1.12
N ASN A 201 9.49 11.32 0.48
CA ASN A 201 10.46 10.99 -0.58
C ASN A 201 11.96 11.17 -0.25
N THR A 202 12.35 12.14 0.57
CA THR A 202 13.75 12.50 0.85
C THR A 202 13.94 13.07 2.25
N GLN A 203 15.17 13.01 2.79
CA GLN A 203 15.50 13.55 4.12
C GLN A 203 15.24 15.05 4.28
N ALA A 204 15.25 15.82 3.19
CA ALA A 204 15.03 17.27 3.24
C ALA A 204 13.56 17.64 3.53
N ASN A 205 12.65 16.70 3.30
CA ASN A 205 11.21 16.91 3.32
C ASN A 205 10.61 16.26 4.57
N GLU A 206 10.99 16.78 5.74
CA GLU A 206 10.47 16.29 7.02
C GLU A 206 8.99 16.67 7.20
N VAL A 207 8.20 15.71 7.66
CA VAL A 207 6.83 15.92 8.15
C VAL A 207 6.86 15.87 9.67
N SER A 208 6.79 17.04 10.29
CA SER A 208 6.93 17.20 11.75
C SER A 208 5.62 16.85 12.46
N LEU A 209 5.38 15.55 12.63
CA LEU A 209 4.23 14.98 13.32
C LEU A 209 4.70 13.92 14.33
N ALA A 210 4.25 14.00 15.57
CA ALA A 210 4.63 13.05 16.63
C ALA A 210 3.60 11.91 16.76
N SER A 211 3.31 11.20 15.67
CA SER A 211 2.30 10.14 15.66
C SER A 211 2.56 9.09 14.59
N SER A 212 2.20 7.84 14.86
CA SER A 212 2.32 6.78 13.86
C SER A 212 1.30 6.98 12.74
N LEU A 213 1.78 6.95 11.51
CA LEU A 213 0.98 7.15 10.31
C LEU A 213 0.33 5.83 9.85
N ALA A 214 -0.91 5.92 9.40
CA ALA A 214 -1.62 4.83 8.75
C ALA A 214 -1.43 4.86 7.23
N GLY A 215 -1.47 6.04 6.63
CA GLY A 215 -1.31 6.24 5.19
C GLY A 215 -1.36 7.72 4.83
N PHE A 216 -1.23 8.01 3.54
CA PHE A 216 -1.34 9.36 3.02
C PHE A 216 -1.91 9.39 1.59
N SER A 217 -2.31 10.58 1.15
CA SER A 217 -2.61 10.88 -0.25
C SER A 217 -2.16 12.29 -0.61
N VAL A 218 -1.69 12.46 -1.83
CA VAL A 218 -1.38 13.75 -2.45
C VAL A 218 -2.41 14.04 -3.52
N ILE A 219 -3.00 15.24 -3.47
CA ILE A 219 -4.01 15.70 -4.43
C ILE A 219 -3.69 17.15 -4.76
N GLY A 220 -3.33 17.42 -6.00
CA GLY A 220 -2.84 18.73 -6.42
C GLY A 220 -1.56 19.09 -5.66
N ALA A 221 -1.57 20.22 -4.95
CA ALA A 221 -0.44 20.70 -4.13
C ALA A 221 -0.56 20.33 -2.64
N ASN A 222 -1.56 19.52 -2.27
CA ASN A 222 -1.87 19.21 -0.89
C ASN A 222 -1.49 17.77 -0.54
N LEU A 223 -0.97 17.60 0.67
CA LEU A 223 -0.72 16.33 1.33
C LEU A 223 -1.77 16.12 2.42
N TYR A 224 -2.41 14.96 2.42
CA TYR A 224 -3.33 14.52 3.46
C TYR A 224 -2.77 13.28 4.15
N LEU A 225 -2.81 13.28 5.48
CA LEU A 225 -2.24 12.22 6.32
C LEU A 225 -3.33 11.70 7.25
N ILE A 226 -3.40 10.38 7.41
CA ILE A 226 -4.22 9.75 8.44
C ILE A 226 -3.28 9.01 9.39
N THR A 227 -3.41 9.26 10.69
CA THR A 227 -2.70 8.52 11.74
C THR A 227 -3.42 7.24 12.10
N ARG A 228 -2.72 6.26 12.68
CA ARG A 228 -3.32 4.97 13.10
C ARG A 228 -4.47 5.12 14.10
N ASP A 229 -4.44 6.17 14.91
CA ASP A 229 -5.50 6.53 15.88
C ASP A 229 -6.62 7.43 15.30
N GLY A 230 -6.62 7.66 13.98
CA GLY A 230 -7.75 8.27 13.29
C GLY A 230 -7.79 9.79 13.28
N ASN A 231 -6.64 10.45 13.29
CA ASN A 231 -6.58 11.89 13.09
C ASN A 231 -6.21 12.19 11.63
N LEU A 232 -7.02 13.03 10.98
CA LEU A 232 -6.75 13.57 9.66
C LEU A 232 -5.97 14.87 9.78
N TYR A 233 -4.85 14.95 9.07
CA TYR A 233 -4.06 16.16 8.91
C TYR A 233 -3.96 16.56 7.44
N GLY A 234 -3.79 17.87 7.20
CA GLY A 234 -3.54 18.45 5.89
C GLY A 234 -2.36 19.40 5.92
N SER A 235 -1.61 19.45 4.82
CA SER A 235 -0.55 20.42 4.57
C SER A 235 -0.34 20.64 3.07
N ALA A 236 0.49 21.61 2.70
CA ALA A 236 1.12 21.58 1.39
C ALA A 236 2.06 20.36 1.28
N ILE A 237 2.37 19.93 0.06
CA ILE A 237 3.44 18.94 -0.17
C ILE A 237 4.75 19.48 0.44
N PRO A 238 5.46 18.70 1.26
CA PRO A 238 6.69 19.15 1.90
C PRO A 238 7.78 19.54 0.89
N SER A 239 8.30 20.75 1.03
CA SER A 239 9.48 21.27 0.32
C SER A 239 10.57 21.71 1.30
N GLY A 240 10.67 20.98 2.41
CA GLY A 240 11.35 21.36 3.66
C GLY A 240 10.62 20.76 4.86
N SER A 241 11.05 21.12 6.07
CA SER A 241 10.30 20.78 7.29
C SER A 241 8.91 21.43 7.26
N THR A 242 7.88 20.60 7.34
CA THR A 242 6.47 21.00 7.26
C THR A 242 5.72 20.40 8.43
N THR A 243 4.96 21.23 9.14
CA THR A 243 4.06 20.79 10.23
C THR A 243 2.62 20.71 9.70
N PRO A 244 2.03 19.51 9.58
CA PRO A 244 0.64 19.37 9.17
C PRO A 244 -0.35 19.95 10.18
N THR A 245 -1.48 20.46 9.69
CA THR A 245 -2.56 20.98 10.53
C THR A 245 -3.61 19.90 10.75
N LEU A 246 -4.02 19.69 12.00
CA LEU A 246 -5.12 18.78 12.32
C LEU A 246 -6.41 19.32 11.70
N MET A 247 -7.03 18.55 10.82
CA MET A 247 -8.29 18.91 10.16
C MET A 247 -9.48 18.29 10.89
N LYS A 248 -9.39 17.01 11.27
CA LYS A 248 -10.52 16.28 11.87
C LYS A 248 -10.05 15.07 12.67
N LYS A 249 -10.74 14.78 13.79
CA LYS A 249 -10.69 13.47 14.43
C LYS A 249 -11.77 12.59 13.81
N LEU A 250 -11.39 11.53 13.13
CA LEU A 250 -12.29 10.65 12.38
C LEU A 250 -13.00 9.62 13.27
N SER A 251 -12.54 9.44 14.53
CA SER A 251 -13.10 8.47 15.48
C SER A 251 -13.12 7.03 14.95
N LYS A 252 -12.08 6.67 14.18
CA LYS A 252 -11.85 5.36 13.57
C LYS A 252 -10.39 4.96 13.75
N GLU A 253 -10.11 3.66 13.81
CA GLU A 253 -8.75 3.15 13.79
C GLU A 253 -8.38 2.65 12.40
N PHE A 254 -7.09 2.78 12.06
CA PHE A 254 -6.57 2.45 10.74
C PHE A 254 -5.37 1.53 10.86
N PRO A 255 -5.24 0.51 9.98
CA PRO A 255 -4.06 -0.33 9.95
C PRO A 255 -2.83 0.45 9.47
N SER A 256 -1.63 -0.09 9.71
CA SER A 256 -0.44 0.39 9.00
C SER A 256 -0.60 0.14 7.50
N ASN A 257 -0.12 1.05 6.66
CA ASN A 257 -0.31 1.00 5.20
C ASN A 257 -1.79 0.88 4.82
N ALA A 258 -2.66 1.62 5.53
CA ALA A 258 -4.07 1.67 5.22
C ALA A 258 -4.28 2.08 3.76
N PHE A 259 -5.26 1.46 3.11
CA PHE A 259 -5.70 1.91 1.80
C PHE A 259 -6.21 3.35 1.93
N ILE A 260 -5.59 4.29 1.21
CA ILE A 260 -6.04 5.67 1.09
C ILE A 260 -5.88 6.10 -0.36
N TYR A 261 -7.00 6.23 -1.08
CA TYR A 261 -7.02 6.69 -2.45
C TYR A 261 -7.72 8.04 -2.54
N GLY A 262 -6.98 9.03 -3.05
CA GLY A 262 -7.43 10.39 -3.22
C GLY A 262 -8.13 10.64 -4.55
N VAL A 263 -9.30 11.26 -4.49
CA VAL A 263 -10.10 11.69 -5.65
C VAL A 263 -10.39 13.17 -5.52
N SER A 264 -10.13 13.93 -6.59
CA SER A 264 -10.62 15.31 -6.70
C SER A 264 -11.93 15.32 -7.48
N SER A 265 -12.95 15.98 -6.96
CA SER A 265 -14.26 16.14 -7.58
C SER A 265 -14.63 17.63 -7.63
N GLY A 266 -14.30 18.29 -8.75
CA GLY A 266 -14.49 19.74 -8.87
C GLY A 266 -13.61 20.49 -7.87
N THR A 267 -14.24 21.17 -6.90
CA THR A 267 -13.54 21.89 -5.82
C THR A 267 -13.29 21.04 -4.57
N ASP A 268 -13.86 19.85 -4.52
CA ASP A 268 -13.86 19.01 -3.34
C ASP A 268 -12.81 17.91 -3.47
N THR A 269 -12.38 17.42 -2.31
CA THR A 269 -11.39 16.36 -2.19
C THR A 269 -11.99 15.21 -1.39
N HIS A 270 -11.85 13.99 -1.90
CA HIS A 270 -12.31 12.78 -1.23
C HIS A 270 -11.15 11.84 -0.99
N LEU A 271 -11.01 11.35 0.25
CA LEU A 271 -10.08 10.28 0.60
C LEU A 271 -10.91 9.02 0.86
N ILE A 272 -10.81 8.06 -0.05
CA ILE A 272 -11.47 6.76 0.09
C ILE A 272 -10.51 5.86 0.85
N THR A 273 -10.95 5.33 1.99
CA THR A 273 -10.10 4.53 2.87
C THR A 273 -10.81 3.32 3.46
N LYS A 274 -10.01 2.39 4.01
CA LYS A 274 -10.50 1.20 4.74
C LYS A 274 -10.02 1.27 6.18
N THR A 275 -10.96 1.21 7.12
CA THR A 275 -10.69 1.16 8.56
C THR A 275 -10.49 -0.27 9.05
N THR A 276 -10.02 -0.44 10.29
CA THR A 276 -9.98 -1.74 10.98
C THR A 276 -11.36 -2.24 11.42
N THR A 277 -12.42 -1.43 11.26
CA THR A 277 -13.78 -1.80 11.65
C THR A 277 -14.24 -3.03 10.84
N ALA A 278 -14.60 -4.10 11.55
CA ALA A 278 -15.11 -5.32 10.93
C ALA A 278 -16.41 -5.04 10.17
N ASN A 279 -16.55 -5.66 8.99
CA ASN A 279 -17.72 -5.57 8.11
C ASN A 279 -18.04 -4.16 7.56
N GLU A 280 -17.25 -3.15 7.86
CA GLU A 280 -17.36 -1.82 7.24
C GLU A 280 -16.71 -1.86 5.85
N ALA A 281 -17.44 -1.43 4.82
CA ALA A 281 -16.96 -1.42 3.43
C ALA A 281 -15.87 -0.38 3.19
N LEU A 282 -16.21 0.81 2.68
CA LEU A 282 -15.24 1.88 2.53
C LEU A 282 -15.69 3.10 3.34
N PHE A 283 -14.74 3.77 3.95
CA PHE A 283 -14.93 5.01 4.68
C PHE A 283 -14.39 6.16 3.84
N VAL A 284 -15.23 7.13 3.53
CA VAL A 284 -14.89 8.28 2.70
C VAL A 284 -14.81 9.50 3.58
N VAL A 285 -13.70 10.23 3.45
CA VAL A 285 -13.49 11.53 4.07
C VAL A 285 -13.61 12.57 2.96
N SER A 286 -14.63 13.42 3.03
CA SER A 286 -14.88 14.50 2.07
C SER A 286 -14.44 15.83 2.67
N ILE A 287 -13.67 16.58 1.90
CA ILE A 287 -13.09 17.87 2.27
C ILE A 287 -13.57 18.87 1.23
N ASP A 288 -14.37 19.85 1.67
CA ASP A 288 -14.87 20.89 0.77
C ASP A 288 -13.84 22.02 0.55
N ASN A 289 -14.17 22.97 -0.32
CA ASN A 289 -13.31 24.12 -0.61
C ASN A 289 -13.10 25.10 0.56
N THR A 290 -13.85 24.97 1.66
CA THR A 290 -13.67 25.70 2.92
C THR A 290 -12.83 24.93 3.93
N ASN A 291 -12.36 23.73 3.57
CA ASN A 291 -11.72 22.74 4.43
C ASN A 291 -12.65 22.15 5.51
N ALA A 292 -13.97 22.25 5.34
CA ALA A 292 -14.89 21.50 6.18
C ALA A 292 -14.75 20.00 5.84
N VAL A 293 -14.77 19.17 6.88
CA VAL A 293 -14.53 17.73 6.75
C VAL A 293 -15.76 16.96 7.20
N ASP A 294 -16.36 16.26 6.23
CA ASP A 294 -17.44 15.30 6.43
C ASP A 294 -16.97 13.89 6.16
N THR A 295 -17.66 12.92 6.74
CA THR A 295 -17.31 11.50 6.58
C THR A 295 -18.55 10.67 6.27
N THR A 296 -18.38 9.63 5.47
CA THR A 296 -19.47 8.75 5.07
C THR A 296 -18.96 7.33 4.91
N VAL A 297 -19.74 6.35 5.38
CA VAL A 297 -19.50 4.94 5.07
C VAL A 297 -20.24 4.61 3.77
N VAL A 298 -19.48 4.18 2.76
CA VAL A 298 -20.01 3.75 1.47
C VAL A 298 -19.98 2.23 1.42
N SER A 299 -21.14 1.62 1.19
CA SER A 299 -21.32 0.16 1.15
C SER A 299 -22.02 -0.34 -0.11
N THR A 300 -22.25 0.53 -1.08
CA THR A 300 -22.89 0.23 -2.37
C THR A 300 -22.00 0.70 -3.53
N GLY A 301 -22.41 0.41 -4.77
CA GLY A 301 -21.70 0.81 -5.99
C GLY A 301 -20.25 0.33 -6.00
N TYR A 302 -19.29 1.26 -6.04
CA TYR A 302 -17.87 0.91 -6.11
C TYR A 302 -17.35 0.20 -4.84
N ALA A 303 -18.05 0.34 -3.69
CA ALA A 303 -17.66 -0.26 -2.42
C ALA A 303 -18.40 -1.58 -2.12
N SER A 304 -19.29 -2.05 -2.99
CA SER A 304 -20.23 -3.15 -2.69
C SER A 304 -19.55 -4.48 -2.35
N GLN A 305 -18.29 -4.67 -2.76
CA GLN A 305 -17.51 -5.88 -2.52
C GLN A 305 -16.45 -5.73 -1.41
N MET A 306 -16.46 -4.62 -0.67
CA MET A 306 -15.33 -4.22 0.19
C MET A 306 -15.59 -4.35 1.71
N SER A 307 -16.78 -4.79 2.14
CA SER A 307 -17.17 -4.92 3.57
C SER A 307 -16.28 -5.86 4.36
N ASN A 308 -15.95 -7.02 3.78
CA ASN A 308 -15.29 -8.12 4.47
C ASN A 308 -13.90 -8.44 3.92
N VAL A 309 -13.25 -7.46 3.29
CA VAL A 309 -11.94 -7.66 2.66
C VAL A 309 -10.85 -6.88 3.38
N ASN A 310 -9.66 -7.47 3.40
CA ASN A 310 -8.44 -6.80 3.82
C ASN A 310 -7.67 -6.37 2.56
N ILE A 311 -7.62 -5.07 2.27
CA ILE A 311 -6.92 -4.53 1.11
C ILE A 311 -5.42 -4.55 1.39
N VAL A 312 -4.65 -5.21 0.53
CA VAL A 312 -3.18 -5.32 0.66
C VAL A 312 -2.45 -4.48 -0.38
N SER A 313 -3.07 -4.22 -1.52
CA SER A 313 -2.47 -3.43 -2.60
C SER A 313 -3.56 -2.90 -3.52
N ALA A 314 -3.27 -1.79 -4.20
CA ALA A 314 -4.16 -1.21 -5.18
C ALA A 314 -3.33 -0.59 -6.31
N PHE A 315 -3.78 -0.71 -7.55
CA PHE A 315 -3.14 -0.18 -8.75
C PHE A 315 -4.13 0.64 -9.57
N GLU A 316 -3.80 1.89 -9.88
CA GLU A 316 -4.65 2.77 -10.68
C GLU A 316 -4.47 2.45 -12.17
N LYS A 317 -5.49 1.85 -12.78
CA LYS A 317 -5.53 1.58 -14.23
C LYS A 317 -5.75 2.87 -15.02
N ALA A 318 -6.55 3.77 -14.46
CA ALA A 318 -6.83 5.13 -14.93
C ALA A 318 -7.47 5.90 -13.77
N THR A 319 -7.60 7.22 -13.89
CA THR A 319 -8.27 8.04 -12.86
C THR A 319 -9.66 7.48 -12.51
N GLY A 320 -9.88 7.20 -11.23
CA GLY A 320 -11.11 6.60 -10.71
C GLY A 320 -11.28 5.11 -11.02
N LYS A 321 -10.32 4.46 -11.68
CA LYS A 321 -10.36 3.03 -12.03
C LYS A 321 -9.20 2.29 -11.37
N LEU A 322 -9.51 1.46 -10.40
CA LEU A 322 -8.54 0.74 -9.57
C LEU A 322 -8.65 -0.77 -9.78
N LEU A 323 -7.51 -1.44 -9.76
CA LEU A 323 -7.41 -2.84 -9.39
C LEU A 323 -7.06 -2.93 -7.91
N ILE A 324 -7.89 -3.55 -7.09
CA ILE A 324 -7.66 -3.72 -5.66
C ILE A 324 -7.37 -5.19 -5.36
N ALA A 325 -6.16 -5.50 -4.89
CA ALA A 325 -5.83 -6.81 -4.37
C ALA A 325 -6.21 -6.89 -2.89
N THR A 326 -6.89 -7.97 -2.54
CA THR A 326 -7.28 -8.28 -1.17
C THR A 326 -6.57 -9.54 -0.69
N GLU A 327 -6.29 -9.62 0.60
CA GLU A 327 -5.48 -10.70 1.17
C GLU A 327 -6.07 -12.09 0.85
N LYS A 328 -7.40 -12.26 0.82
CA LYS A 328 -8.06 -13.58 0.71
C LYS A 328 -9.23 -13.63 -0.25
N ASN A 329 -9.66 -12.51 -0.82
CA ASN A 329 -10.91 -12.44 -1.59
C ASN A 329 -10.66 -12.17 -3.08
N GLY A 330 -9.41 -12.23 -3.52
CA GLY A 330 -9.01 -11.98 -4.91
C GLY A 330 -8.72 -10.52 -5.22
N MET A 331 -8.64 -10.22 -6.52
CA MET A 331 -8.48 -8.85 -7.02
C MET A 331 -9.80 -8.33 -7.57
N PHE A 332 -10.09 -7.05 -7.34
CA PHE A 332 -11.33 -6.40 -7.73
C PHE A 332 -11.06 -5.21 -8.63
N ASP A 333 -11.78 -5.16 -9.74
CA ASP A 333 -11.88 -3.97 -10.57
C ASP A 333 -12.91 -3.02 -9.97
N ILE A 334 -12.49 -1.80 -9.67
CA ILE A 334 -13.33 -0.76 -9.08
C ILE A 334 -13.33 0.44 -10.02
N THR A 335 -14.53 0.90 -10.39
CA THR A 335 -14.73 2.18 -11.07
C THR A 335 -15.50 3.10 -10.14
N ILE A 336 -14.93 4.25 -9.82
CA ILE A 336 -15.50 5.31 -8.99
C ILE A 336 -15.97 6.42 -9.94
N THR A 337 -17.28 6.70 -9.94
CA THR A 337 -17.85 7.83 -10.68
C THR A 337 -18.22 9.00 -9.76
N ASP A 338 -18.60 8.69 -8.52
CA ASP A 338 -18.74 9.68 -7.44
C ASP A 338 -18.26 9.06 -6.13
N ALA A 339 -17.16 9.61 -5.60
CA ALA A 339 -16.55 9.15 -4.37
C ALA A 339 -17.42 9.40 -3.13
N ALA A 340 -18.21 10.48 -3.10
CA ALA A 340 -18.98 10.85 -1.91
C ALA A 340 -20.22 9.97 -1.73
N THR A 341 -20.90 9.66 -2.83
CA THR A 341 -22.20 8.95 -2.82
C THR A 341 -22.04 7.44 -2.99
N GLY A 342 -20.89 6.98 -3.46
CA GLY A 342 -20.66 5.57 -3.76
C GLY A 342 -20.94 5.16 -5.19
N GLU A 343 -21.32 6.08 -6.07
CA GLU A 343 -21.62 5.75 -7.46
C GLU A 343 -20.40 5.19 -8.18
N GLY A 344 -20.67 4.17 -8.99
CA GLY A 344 -19.67 3.41 -9.69
C GLY A 344 -19.97 1.92 -9.63
N SER A 345 -18.96 1.11 -9.91
CA SER A 345 -19.09 -0.34 -9.97
C SER A 345 -17.90 -1.03 -9.34
N SER A 346 -18.15 -2.19 -8.74
CA SER A 346 -17.12 -3.15 -8.36
C SER A 346 -17.38 -4.46 -9.09
N ALA A 347 -16.38 -4.94 -9.82
CA ALA A 347 -16.35 -6.24 -10.47
C ALA A 347 -15.24 -7.09 -9.86
N GLY A 348 -15.48 -8.39 -9.70
CA GLY A 348 -14.49 -9.35 -9.25
C GLY A 348 -14.98 -10.34 -8.18
N PRO A 349 -14.09 -11.25 -7.73
CA PRO A 349 -12.77 -11.46 -8.29
C PRO A 349 -12.88 -12.15 -9.66
N GLU A 350 -12.36 -11.51 -10.72
CA GLU A 350 -12.21 -12.16 -12.03
C GLU A 350 -11.03 -13.16 -11.98
N ASP A 351 -10.84 -13.91 -13.08
CA ASP A 351 -10.01 -15.11 -13.33
C ASP A 351 -8.50 -15.03 -12.94
N TYR A 352 -8.07 -14.13 -12.06
CA TYR A 352 -6.73 -14.07 -11.47
C TYR A 352 -6.44 -15.26 -10.52
N THR A 353 -7.21 -16.34 -10.62
CA THR A 353 -7.03 -17.57 -9.86
C THR A 353 -5.93 -18.45 -10.47
N LEU A 354 -5.31 -19.30 -9.66
CA LEU A 354 -4.29 -20.28 -10.04
C LEU A 354 -4.94 -21.54 -10.60
#